data_AF-A0A534QUB8-F1
#
_entry.id   AF-A0A534QUB8-F1
#
_cell.length_a   1.000
_cell.length_b   1.000
_cell.length_c   1.000
_cell.angle_alpha   90.00
_cell.angle_beta   90.00
_cell.angle_gamma   90.00
#
_symmetry.space_group_name_H-M   'P 1'
#
loop_
_entity.id
_entity.type
_entity.pdbx_description
1 polymer ?
#
loop_
_entity_poly.entity_id
_entity_poly.type
_entity_poly.pdbx_seq_one_letter_code
_entity_poly.pdbx_strand_id
1 'polypeptide(L)'
;NLRRAFTAPVLTALAAAAVLGVAGVPPGFAYLTFVLGCFALGTVGQEFWRGVRARQAMLHESAPRALSRLVGKNRRRYGGYVIHVGVVSAFVAIAASTAFRIEVTQPLKRGEEMQVGKFRLRYERITTAEDAHLSRLAAEVSVWRDGRQIATLAPEKRFYKKPQQPTTEVAMRSTLTEDLYVVLGSYDRDSDLATIQAYVNPLVSWLWLGGIFMACGTIITMWPAAAERRATAFALGGARVPAE
;
A
#
# COMPACT_ATOMS: atom_id res chain seq x y z
N ASN A 1 12.15 23.91 24.94
CA ASN A 1 11.03 23.08 24.44
C ASN A 1 11.27 22.48 23.05
N LEU A 2 11.75 23.24 22.05
CA LEU A 2 12.03 22.72 20.69
C LEU A 2 12.94 21.47 20.66
N ARG A 3 14.07 21.49 21.38
CA ARG A 3 15.00 20.34 21.43
C ARG A 3 14.32 19.04 21.89
N ARG A 4 13.45 19.10 22.90
CA ARG A 4 12.69 17.92 23.34
C ARG A 4 11.63 17.51 22.32
N ALA A 5 10.98 18.46 21.65
CA ALA A 5 9.96 18.17 20.65
C ALA A 5 10.51 17.50 19.38
N PHE A 6 11.72 17.85 18.94
CA PHE A 6 12.27 17.40 17.66
C PHE A 6 13.35 16.31 17.77
N THR A 7 13.87 16.01 18.97
CA THR A 7 14.93 15.01 19.14
C THR A 7 14.55 13.63 18.63
N ALA A 8 13.42 13.05 19.06
CA ALA A 8 13.05 11.70 18.61
C ALA A 8 12.73 11.64 17.10
N PRO A 9 11.94 12.58 16.51
CA PRO A 9 11.70 12.59 15.07
C PRO A 9 12.95 12.78 14.22
N VAL A 10 13.89 13.63 14.65
CA VAL A 10 15.17 13.80 13.95
C VAL A 10 15.99 12.52 14.04
N LEU A 11 16.02 11.84 15.19
CA LEU A 11 16.70 10.56 15.32
C LEU A 11 16.09 9.48 14.42
N THR A 12 14.75 9.41 14.28
CA THR A 12 14.13 8.46 13.35
C THR A 12 14.46 8.77 11.89
N ALA A 13 14.54 10.06 11.53
CA ALA A 13 14.95 10.49 10.20
C ALA A 13 16.43 10.15 9.90
N LEU A 14 17.33 10.42 10.85
CA LEU A 14 18.75 10.11 10.73
C LEU A 14 19.00 8.59 10.68
N ALA A 15 18.27 7.82 11.47
CA ALA A 15 18.33 6.36 11.41
C ALA A 15 17.87 5.84 10.03
N ALA A 16 16.77 6.38 9.50
CA ALA A 16 16.30 6.03 8.15
C ALA A 16 17.35 6.38 7.08
N ALA A 17 17.95 7.57 7.15
CA ALA A 17 19.02 7.98 6.25
C ALA A 17 20.23 7.04 6.35
N ALA A 18 20.66 6.66 7.56
CA ALA A 18 21.76 5.72 7.75
C ALA A 18 21.45 4.33 7.14
N VAL A 19 20.24 3.80 7.38
CA VAL A 19 19.81 2.51 6.81
C VAL A 19 19.80 2.56 5.29
N LEU A 20 19.26 3.61 4.69
CA LEU A 20 19.23 3.78 3.23
C LEU A 20 20.63 3.92 2.64
N GLY A 21 21.53 4.65 3.32
CA GLY A 21 22.93 4.78 2.93
C GLY A 21 23.68 3.45 2.97
N VAL A 22 23.49 2.65 4.03
CA VAL A 22 24.07 1.30 4.13
C VAL A 22 23.49 0.35 3.08
N ALA A 23 22.20 0.50 2.76
CA ALA A 23 21.54 -0.26 1.69
C ALA A 23 21.96 0.18 0.27
N GLY A 24 22.80 1.20 0.13
CA GLY A 24 23.27 1.69 -1.16
C GLY A 24 22.21 2.43 -1.98
N VAL A 25 21.13 2.91 -1.35
CA VAL A 25 20.09 3.68 -2.04
C VAL A 25 20.66 5.06 -2.38
N PRO A 26 20.71 5.47 -3.66
CA PRO A 26 21.28 6.75 -4.04
C PRO A 26 20.42 7.92 -3.50
N PRO A 27 21.04 9.04 -3.10
CA PRO A 27 20.30 10.26 -2.75
C PRO A 27 19.45 10.73 -3.93
N GLY A 28 18.17 11.01 -3.66
CA GLY A 28 17.19 11.43 -4.66
C GLY A 28 15.80 11.62 -4.04
N PHE A 29 14.77 11.83 -4.87
CA PHE A 29 13.41 12.08 -4.37
C PHE A 29 12.83 10.92 -3.55
N ALA A 30 13.11 9.68 -3.93
CA ALA A 30 12.67 8.52 -3.16
C ALA A 30 13.38 8.45 -1.80
N TYR A 31 14.71 8.64 -1.77
CA TYR A 31 15.50 8.71 -0.55
C TYR A 31 14.94 9.77 0.42
N LEU A 32 14.71 10.99 -0.09
CA LEU A 32 14.16 12.09 0.70
C LEU A 32 12.75 11.76 1.23
N THR A 33 11.90 11.16 0.39
CA THR A 33 10.54 10.75 0.79
C THR A 33 10.57 9.77 1.96
N PHE A 34 11.45 8.76 1.94
CA PHE A 34 11.57 7.82 3.06
C PHE A 34 12.07 8.50 4.33
N VAL A 35 13.08 9.36 4.24
CA VAL A 35 13.63 10.08 5.41
C VAL A 35 12.58 10.99 6.03
N LEU A 36 11.88 11.79 5.22
CA LEU A 36 10.80 12.67 5.69
C LEU A 36 9.58 11.89 6.18
N GLY A 37 9.29 10.74 5.56
CA GLY A 37 8.25 9.82 6.03
C GLY A 37 8.55 9.29 7.43
N CYS A 38 9.78 8.80 7.67
CA CYS A 38 10.22 8.34 8.98
C CYS A 38 10.27 9.47 10.03
N PHE A 39 10.60 10.70 9.61
CA PHE A 39 10.48 11.88 10.47
C PHE A 39 9.02 12.15 10.88
N ALA A 40 8.09 12.15 9.92
CA ALA A 40 6.69 12.40 10.16
C ALA A 40 6.05 11.31 11.04
N LEU A 41 6.32 10.03 10.74
CA LEU A 41 5.87 8.90 11.56
C LEU A 41 6.48 8.93 12.96
N GLY A 42 7.76 9.29 13.09
CA GLY A 42 8.42 9.51 14.38
C GLY A 42 7.74 10.60 15.19
N THR A 43 7.33 11.70 14.55
CA THR A 43 6.56 12.78 15.19
C THR A 43 5.21 12.27 15.69
N VAL A 44 4.44 11.57 14.83
CA VAL A 44 3.15 10.99 15.22
C VAL A 44 3.30 10.02 16.40
N GLY A 45 4.24 9.07 16.30
CA GLY A 45 4.49 8.09 17.35
C GLY A 45 4.89 8.74 18.67
N GLN A 46 5.74 9.77 18.63
CA GLN A 46 6.13 10.55 19.81
C GLN A 46 4.93 11.24 20.47
N GLU A 47 4.01 11.81 19.69
CA GLU A 47 2.81 12.48 20.22
C GLU A 47 1.86 11.49 20.90
N PHE A 48 1.63 10.32 20.31
CA PHE A 48 0.87 9.25 20.95
C PHE A 48 1.55 8.75 22.23
N TRP A 49 2.86 8.50 22.20
CA TRP A 49 3.61 8.05 23.37
C TRP A 49 3.50 9.05 24.53
N ARG A 50 3.77 10.34 24.26
CA ARG A 50 3.71 11.39 25.29
C ARG A 50 2.31 11.52 25.88
N GLY A 51 1.29 11.52 25.03
CA GLY A 51 -0.10 11.61 25.48
C GLY A 51 -0.51 10.44 26.36
N VAL A 52 -0.15 9.21 25.98
CA VAL A 52 -0.42 8.00 26.78
C VAL A 52 0.36 8.04 28.09
N ARG A 53 1.67 8.30 28.04
CA ARG A 53 2.54 8.34 29.23
C ARG A 53 2.13 9.38 30.26
N ALA A 54 1.73 10.57 29.82
CA ALA A 54 1.25 11.62 30.71
C ALA A 54 -0.03 11.18 31.44
N ARG A 55 -0.98 10.55 30.71
CA ARG A 55 -2.20 10.01 31.33
C ARG A 55 -1.92 8.89 32.31
N GLN A 56 -1.01 7.97 31.98
CA GLN A 56 -0.63 6.90 32.91
C GLN A 56 0.01 7.43 34.19
N ALA A 57 0.86 8.47 34.08
CA ALA A 57 1.52 9.08 35.23
C ALA A 57 0.55 9.87 36.12
N MET A 58 -0.45 10.55 35.53
CA MET A 58 -1.39 11.40 36.29
C MET A 58 -2.61 10.64 36.82
N LEU A 59 -3.07 9.62 36.09
CA LEU A 59 -4.37 8.95 36.35
C LEU A 59 -4.22 7.47 36.71
N HIS A 60 -2.99 6.94 36.77
CA HIS A 60 -2.68 5.54 37.07
C HIS A 60 -3.48 4.52 36.21
N GLU A 61 -3.78 4.89 34.97
CA GLU A 61 -4.53 4.05 34.03
C GLU A 61 -3.59 3.04 33.31
N SER A 62 -4.15 1.91 32.88
CA SER A 62 -3.46 0.99 31.95
C SER A 62 -3.28 1.64 30.57
N ALA A 63 -2.22 1.28 29.84
CA ALA A 63 -1.89 1.88 28.55
C ALA A 63 -3.04 1.82 27.51
N PRO A 64 -3.78 0.70 27.36
CA PRO A 64 -4.90 0.65 26.40
C PRO A 64 -6.05 1.59 26.77
N ARG A 65 -6.35 1.72 28.08
CA ARG A 65 -7.38 2.63 28.58
C ARG A 65 -6.96 4.10 28.43
N ALA A 66 -5.69 4.40 28.68
CA ALA A 66 -5.13 5.72 28.48
C ALA A 66 -5.20 6.13 27.00
N LEU A 67 -4.86 5.23 26.07
CA LEU A 67 -4.93 5.46 24.62
C LEU A 67 -6.36 5.71 24.14
N SER A 68 -7.32 4.85 24.51
CA SER A 68 -8.71 4.99 24.07
C SER A 68 -9.34 6.29 24.59
N ARG A 69 -9.08 6.66 25.84
CA ARG A 69 -9.54 7.94 26.43
C ARG A 69 -8.86 9.15 25.81
N LEU A 70 -7.58 9.04 25.46
CA LEU A 70 -6.82 10.09 24.79
C LEU A 70 -7.40 10.41 23.40
N VAL A 71 -7.61 9.36 22.59
CA VAL A 71 -8.21 9.47 21.26
C VAL A 71 -9.66 9.95 21.36
N GLY A 72 -10.46 9.39 22.28
CA GLY A 72 -11.86 9.77 22.45
C GLY A 72 -12.06 11.23 22.88
N LYS A 73 -11.19 11.76 23.75
CA LYS A 73 -11.24 13.16 24.19
C LYS A 73 -10.79 14.12 23.09
N ASN A 74 -9.73 13.77 22.35
CA ASN A 74 -9.07 14.65 21.37
C ASN A 74 -9.15 14.09 19.94
N ARG A 75 -10.35 13.64 19.54
CA ARG A 75 -10.59 12.88 18.31
C ARG A 75 -10.06 13.55 17.03
N ARG A 76 -10.24 14.87 16.88
CA ARG A 76 -9.81 15.61 15.69
C ARG A 76 -8.28 15.62 15.57
N ARG A 77 -7.57 15.74 16.70
CA ARG A 77 -6.11 15.74 16.73
C ARG A 77 -5.55 14.34 16.43
N TYR A 78 -6.00 13.33 17.16
CA TYR A 78 -5.47 11.97 17.00
C TYR A 78 -6.00 11.26 15.74
N GLY A 79 -7.24 11.54 15.32
CA GLY A 79 -7.75 11.14 14.01
C GLY A 79 -6.97 11.76 12.87
N GLY A 80 -6.64 13.06 12.97
CA GLY A 80 -5.73 13.74 12.05
C GLY A 80 -4.35 13.08 11.97
N TYR A 81 -3.78 12.65 13.09
CA TYR A 81 -2.52 11.90 13.08
C TYR A 81 -2.63 10.54 12.39
N VAL A 82 -3.73 9.81 12.57
CA VAL A 82 -3.98 8.55 11.83
C VAL A 82 -4.08 8.80 10.33
N ILE A 83 -4.73 9.90 9.91
CA ILE A 83 -4.75 10.31 8.50
C ILE A 83 -3.32 10.57 7.98
N HIS A 84 -2.47 11.26 8.75
CA HIS A 84 -1.07 11.51 8.35
C HIS A 84 -0.27 10.21 8.20
N VAL A 85 -0.50 9.20 9.04
CA VAL A 85 0.10 7.87 8.85
C VAL A 85 -0.31 7.29 7.49
N GLY A 86 -1.59 7.45 7.11
CA GLY A 86 -2.09 7.02 5.81
C GLY A 86 -1.44 7.77 4.63
N VAL A 87 -1.34 9.10 4.73
CA VAL A 87 -0.70 9.95 3.71
C VAL A 87 0.78 9.59 3.54
N VAL A 88 1.52 9.43 4.64
CA VAL A 88 2.93 9.01 4.59
C VAL A 88 3.06 7.63 3.96
N SER A 89 2.18 6.68 4.32
CA SER A 89 2.19 5.34 3.72
C SER A 89 1.99 5.37 2.20
N ALA A 90 1.09 6.24 1.71
CA ALA A 90 0.88 6.43 0.28
C ALA A 90 2.12 7.02 -0.42
N PHE A 91 2.75 8.05 0.15
CA PHE A 91 3.98 8.61 -0.42
C PHE A 91 5.13 7.60 -0.44
N VAL A 92 5.30 6.82 0.62
CA VAL A 92 6.30 5.75 0.70
C VAL A 92 6.03 4.68 -0.37
N ALA A 93 4.77 4.28 -0.56
CA ALA A 93 4.38 3.32 -1.59
C ALA A 93 4.73 3.83 -2.99
N ILE A 94 4.34 5.08 -3.32
CA ILE A 94 4.60 5.69 -4.63
C ILE A 94 6.11 5.86 -4.87
N ALA A 95 6.85 6.35 -3.88
CA ALA A 95 8.29 6.52 -3.99
C ALA A 95 9.00 5.18 -4.24
N ALA A 96 8.64 4.14 -3.49
CA ALA A 96 9.20 2.81 -3.65
C ALA A 96 8.82 2.19 -5.00
N SER A 97 7.53 2.19 -5.36
CA SER A 97 7.03 1.59 -6.59
C SER A 97 7.53 2.28 -7.86
N THR A 98 8.02 3.52 -7.73
CA THR A 98 8.62 4.26 -8.85
C THR A 98 10.13 4.07 -8.92
N ALA A 99 10.83 4.21 -7.79
CA ALA A 99 12.29 4.22 -7.78
C ALA A 99 12.92 2.82 -7.82
N PHE A 100 12.21 1.80 -7.35
CA PHE A 100 12.74 0.44 -7.23
C PHE A 100 11.97 -0.57 -8.07
N ARG A 101 11.19 -0.10 -9.06
CA ARG A 101 10.53 -0.97 -10.03
C ARG A 101 11.55 -1.67 -10.89
N ILE A 102 11.38 -2.97 -11.06
CA ILE A 102 12.14 -3.78 -12.02
C ILE A 102 11.20 -4.12 -13.17
N GLU A 103 11.66 -3.93 -14.39
CA GLU A 103 10.94 -4.23 -15.62
C GLU A 103 11.84 -5.04 -16.55
N VAL A 104 11.33 -6.18 -17.00
CA VAL A 104 12.02 -7.03 -17.97
C VAL A 104 11.00 -7.48 -19.01
N THR A 105 11.35 -7.32 -20.28
CA THR A 105 10.57 -7.81 -21.42
C THR A 105 11.45 -8.74 -22.23
N GLN A 106 10.99 -9.97 -22.47
CA GLN A 106 11.75 -10.96 -23.22
C GLN A 106 10.83 -11.86 -24.06
N PRO A 107 11.17 -12.13 -25.34
CA PRO A 107 10.56 -13.21 -26.09
C PRO A 107 11.11 -14.56 -25.59
N LEU A 108 10.22 -15.49 -25.26
CA LEU A 108 10.55 -16.80 -24.72
C LEU A 108 9.91 -17.88 -25.57
N LYS A 109 10.65 -18.95 -25.85
CA LYS A 109 10.12 -20.22 -26.32
C LYS A 109 9.64 -21.07 -25.16
N ARG A 110 8.79 -22.05 -25.46
CA ARG A 110 8.31 -22.99 -24.47
C ARG A 110 9.46 -23.66 -23.69
N GLY A 111 9.38 -23.59 -22.36
CA GLY A 111 10.38 -24.11 -21.44
C GLY A 111 11.51 -23.13 -21.10
N GLU A 112 11.64 -22.01 -21.82
CA GLU A 112 12.65 -20.99 -21.52
C GLU A 112 12.28 -20.16 -20.30
N GLU A 113 13.31 -19.61 -19.66
CA GLU A 113 13.21 -18.88 -18.42
C GLU A 113 13.71 -17.43 -18.59
N MET A 114 13.05 -16.50 -17.90
CA MET A 114 13.54 -15.13 -17.72
C MET A 114 13.71 -14.81 -16.24
N GLN A 115 14.75 -14.03 -15.92
CA GLN A 115 15.02 -13.58 -14.56
C GLN A 115 14.50 -12.16 -14.36
N VAL A 116 13.75 -11.93 -13.28
CA VAL A 116 13.14 -10.63 -12.96
C VAL A 116 13.35 -10.34 -11.48
N GLY A 117 14.39 -9.56 -11.17
CA GLY A 117 14.84 -9.38 -9.79
C GLY A 117 15.18 -10.72 -9.14
N LYS A 118 14.46 -11.10 -8.08
CA LYS A 118 14.62 -12.39 -7.39
C LYS A 118 13.71 -13.51 -7.89
N PHE A 119 12.85 -13.23 -8.86
CA PHE A 119 11.93 -14.21 -9.43
C PHE A 119 12.51 -14.78 -10.72
N ARG A 120 12.29 -16.07 -10.92
CA ARG A 120 12.52 -16.73 -12.20
C ARG A 120 11.18 -17.15 -12.77
N LEU A 121 10.90 -16.69 -13.99
CA LEU A 121 9.64 -16.98 -14.67
C LEU A 121 9.94 -17.96 -15.80
N ARG A 122 9.24 -19.09 -15.83
CA ARG A 122 9.36 -20.07 -16.93
C ARG A 122 8.09 -20.06 -17.75
N TYR A 123 8.23 -19.90 -19.06
CA TYR A 123 7.10 -19.99 -19.97
C TYR A 123 6.77 -21.46 -20.24
N GLU A 124 5.57 -21.91 -19.83
CA GLU A 124 5.20 -23.33 -19.87
C GLU A 124 4.50 -23.72 -21.16
N ARG A 125 3.56 -22.90 -21.62
CA ARG A 125 2.78 -23.09 -22.86
C ARG A 125 1.82 -21.93 -23.09
N ILE A 126 1.32 -21.83 -24.32
CA ILE A 126 0.11 -21.08 -24.63
C ILE A 126 -1.13 -21.97 -24.51
N THR A 127 -2.23 -21.40 -24.07
CA THR A 127 -3.56 -22.00 -24.14
C THR A 127 -4.50 -21.04 -24.85
N THR A 128 -5.34 -21.58 -25.74
CA THR A 128 -6.33 -20.78 -26.46
C THR A 128 -7.71 -21.29 -26.09
N ALA A 129 -8.63 -20.38 -25.82
CA ALA A 129 -10.04 -20.68 -25.61
C ALA A 129 -10.87 -19.73 -26.45
N GLU A 130 -11.86 -20.24 -27.17
CA GLU A 130 -12.75 -19.41 -27.98
C GLU A 130 -14.21 -19.76 -27.69
N ASP A 131 -15.00 -18.72 -27.45
CA ASP A 131 -16.45 -18.81 -27.27
C ASP A 131 -17.18 -17.88 -28.26
N ALA A 132 -18.52 -17.82 -28.17
CA ALA A 132 -19.36 -17.03 -29.08
C ALA A 132 -19.08 -15.52 -29.03
N HIS A 133 -18.46 -15.03 -27.96
CA HIS A 133 -18.25 -13.60 -27.69
C HIS A 133 -16.78 -13.21 -27.59
N LEU A 134 -15.89 -14.15 -27.26
CA LEU A 134 -14.53 -13.87 -26.82
C LEU A 134 -13.57 -14.97 -27.29
N SER A 135 -12.45 -14.54 -27.87
CA SER A 135 -11.27 -15.39 -28.09
C SER A 135 -10.20 -15.02 -27.06
N ARG A 136 -9.65 -15.99 -26.35
CA ARG A 136 -8.67 -15.82 -25.28
C ARG A 136 -7.40 -16.56 -25.65
N LEU A 137 -6.27 -15.90 -25.43
CA LEU A 137 -4.94 -16.45 -25.58
C LEU A 137 -4.20 -16.24 -24.26
N ALA A 138 -3.99 -17.30 -23.50
CA ALA A 138 -3.39 -17.24 -22.16
C ALA A 138 -2.03 -17.94 -22.16
N ALA A 139 -1.01 -17.28 -21.65
CA ALA A 139 0.30 -17.90 -21.43
C ALA A 139 0.37 -18.45 -20.01
N GLU A 140 0.72 -19.72 -19.85
CA GLU A 140 0.97 -20.30 -18.54
C GLU A 140 2.43 -20.04 -18.16
N VAL A 141 2.65 -19.34 -17.05
CA VAL A 141 3.98 -18.92 -16.59
C VAL A 141 4.17 -19.39 -15.15
N SER A 142 5.11 -20.29 -14.92
CA SER A 142 5.46 -20.71 -13.55
C SER A 142 6.43 -19.71 -12.92
N VAL A 143 6.17 -19.37 -11.66
CA VAL A 143 6.94 -18.39 -10.90
C VAL A 143 7.76 -19.11 -9.83
N TRP A 144 9.07 -18.95 -9.90
CA TRP A 144 10.02 -19.57 -8.98
C TRP A 144 10.74 -18.52 -8.16
N ARG A 145 11.03 -18.86 -6.90
CA ARG A 145 11.86 -18.08 -5.99
C ARG A 145 12.62 -19.03 -5.07
N ASP A 146 13.92 -18.81 -4.91
CA ASP A 146 14.79 -19.61 -4.03
C ASP A 146 14.68 -21.13 -4.30
N GLY A 147 14.57 -21.51 -5.58
CA GLY A 147 14.45 -22.90 -6.03
C GLY A 147 13.08 -23.55 -5.84
N ARG A 148 12.07 -22.83 -5.33
CA ARG A 148 10.70 -23.32 -5.15
C ARG A 148 9.72 -22.60 -6.06
N GLN A 149 8.77 -23.35 -6.63
CA GLN A 149 7.64 -22.75 -7.35
C GLN A 149 6.68 -22.15 -6.33
N ILE A 150 6.42 -20.86 -6.44
CA ILE A 150 5.58 -20.09 -5.51
C ILE A 150 4.21 -19.75 -6.10
N ALA A 151 4.05 -19.82 -7.42
CA ALA A 151 2.79 -19.58 -8.13
C ALA A 151 2.86 -20.08 -9.57
N THR A 152 1.70 -20.19 -10.21
CA THR A 152 1.55 -20.23 -11.66
C THR A 152 0.62 -19.10 -12.05
N LEU A 153 1.08 -18.24 -12.97
CA LEU A 153 0.35 -17.08 -13.45
C LEU A 153 -0.10 -17.33 -14.89
N ALA A 154 -1.30 -16.86 -15.23
CA ALA A 154 -1.88 -17.03 -16.56
C ALA A 154 -2.27 -15.67 -17.17
N PRO A 155 -1.32 -14.83 -17.60
CA PRO A 155 -1.66 -13.60 -18.31
C PRO A 155 -2.37 -13.91 -19.63
N GLU A 156 -3.39 -13.11 -19.96
CA GLU A 156 -4.24 -13.36 -21.13
C GLU A 156 -4.31 -12.16 -22.06
N LYS A 157 -4.40 -12.43 -23.36
CA LYS A 157 -4.98 -11.53 -24.36
C LYS A 157 -6.39 -11.97 -24.67
N ARG A 158 -7.33 -11.02 -24.61
CA ARG A 158 -8.75 -11.22 -24.82
C ARG A 158 -9.19 -10.42 -26.03
N PHE A 159 -9.76 -11.07 -27.03
CA PHE A 159 -10.34 -10.45 -28.20
C PHE A 159 -11.85 -10.60 -28.17
N TYR A 160 -12.55 -9.52 -27.84
CA TYR A 160 -14.01 -9.49 -27.88
C TYR A 160 -14.47 -9.37 -29.33
N LYS A 161 -15.49 -10.15 -29.71
CA LYS A 161 -16.03 -10.17 -31.08
C LYS A 161 -16.99 -9.00 -31.34
N LYS A 162 -17.65 -8.49 -30.29
CA LYS A 162 -18.62 -7.38 -30.34
C LYS A 162 -18.61 -6.60 -29.01
N PRO A 163 -18.07 -5.36 -28.98
CA PRO A 163 -17.29 -4.70 -30.03
C PRO A 163 -15.95 -5.41 -30.28
N GLN A 164 -15.39 -5.28 -31.49
CA GLN A 164 -14.07 -5.84 -31.84
C GLN A 164 -12.94 -5.08 -31.16
N GLN A 165 -12.65 -5.45 -29.90
CA GLN A 165 -11.64 -4.77 -29.09
C GLN A 165 -10.73 -5.78 -28.39
N PRO A 166 -9.40 -5.72 -28.62
CA PRO A 166 -8.44 -6.48 -27.84
C PRO A 166 -8.25 -5.83 -26.47
N THR A 167 -8.20 -6.65 -25.44
CA THR A 167 -7.87 -6.28 -24.06
C THR A 167 -6.82 -7.24 -23.54
N THR A 168 -6.07 -6.83 -22.52
CA THR A 168 -5.03 -7.64 -21.90
C THR A 168 -5.35 -7.79 -20.42
N GLU A 169 -5.45 -9.03 -19.97
CA GLU A 169 -5.56 -9.35 -18.55
C GLU A 169 -4.17 -9.63 -18.00
N VAL A 170 -3.78 -8.79 -17.05
CA VAL A 170 -2.51 -8.92 -16.36
C VAL A 170 -2.67 -9.96 -15.27
N ALA A 171 -1.82 -10.99 -15.28
CA ALA A 171 -1.74 -11.88 -14.14
C ALA A 171 -0.78 -11.29 -13.11
N MET A 172 -1.17 -11.30 -11.84
CA MET A 172 -0.37 -10.71 -10.78
C MET A 172 -0.33 -11.58 -9.54
N ARG A 173 0.78 -11.48 -8.81
CA ARG A 173 0.95 -12.01 -7.46
C ARG A 173 1.34 -10.86 -6.54
N SER A 174 0.41 -10.48 -5.66
CA SER A 174 0.60 -9.39 -4.71
C SER A 174 1.02 -9.89 -3.33
N THR A 175 1.90 -9.13 -2.68
CA THR A 175 2.29 -9.32 -1.28
C THR A 175 2.40 -7.96 -0.59
N LEU A 176 2.56 -7.94 0.73
CA LEU A 176 2.77 -6.68 1.47
C LEU A 176 4.07 -5.96 1.09
N THR A 177 5.06 -6.69 0.55
CA THR A 177 6.37 -6.12 0.21
C THR A 177 6.50 -5.76 -1.27
N GLU A 178 5.86 -6.51 -2.15
CA GLU A 178 5.97 -6.34 -3.60
C GLU A 178 4.85 -7.04 -4.36
N ASP A 179 4.61 -6.54 -5.57
CA ASP A 179 3.67 -7.09 -6.51
C ASP A 179 4.42 -7.50 -7.80
N LEU A 180 4.29 -8.76 -8.19
CA LEU A 180 4.80 -9.27 -9.46
C LEU A 180 3.66 -9.26 -10.48
N TYR A 181 3.80 -8.47 -11.54
CA TYR A 181 2.89 -8.43 -12.68
C TYR A 181 3.52 -9.14 -13.85
N VAL A 182 2.74 -9.94 -14.56
CA VAL A 182 3.14 -10.62 -15.79
C VAL A 182 2.09 -10.32 -16.85
N VAL A 183 2.56 -9.91 -18.02
CA VAL A 183 1.74 -9.50 -19.16
C VAL A 183 2.18 -10.29 -20.39
N LEU A 184 1.21 -10.84 -21.12
CA LEU A 184 1.45 -11.41 -22.43
C LEU A 184 1.45 -10.27 -23.46
N GLY A 185 2.64 -9.85 -23.89
CA GLY A 185 2.82 -8.76 -24.85
C GLY A 185 2.46 -9.17 -26.28
N SER A 186 2.98 -10.29 -26.76
CA SER A 186 2.64 -10.86 -28.07
C SER A 186 2.91 -12.36 -28.07
N TYR A 187 2.34 -13.05 -29.04
CA TYR A 187 2.61 -14.46 -29.29
C TYR A 187 2.63 -14.70 -30.80
N ASP A 188 3.72 -15.27 -31.28
CA ASP A 188 3.87 -15.70 -32.66
C ASP A 188 3.61 -17.21 -32.75
N ARG A 189 2.62 -17.59 -33.56
CA ARG A 189 2.19 -18.98 -33.73
C ARG A 189 3.17 -19.80 -34.56
N ASP A 190 3.91 -19.17 -35.47
CA ASP A 190 4.80 -19.89 -36.39
C ASP A 190 6.11 -20.27 -35.72
N SER A 191 6.61 -19.40 -34.84
CA SER A 191 7.88 -19.58 -34.11
C SER A 191 7.73 -20.06 -32.66
N ASP A 192 6.50 -20.20 -32.17
CA ASP A 192 6.16 -20.52 -30.77
C ASP A 192 6.84 -19.57 -29.75
N LEU A 193 6.95 -18.29 -30.12
CA LEU A 193 7.58 -17.25 -29.31
C LEU A 193 6.53 -16.38 -28.61
N ALA A 194 6.54 -16.39 -27.27
CA ALA A 194 5.73 -15.51 -26.44
C ALA A 194 6.58 -14.36 -25.89
N THR A 195 6.23 -13.11 -26.21
CA THR A 195 6.85 -11.94 -25.57
C THR A 195 6.18 -11.70 -24.23
N ILE A 196 6.90 -12.01 -23.15
CA ILE A 196 6.43 -11.81 -21.78
C ILE A 196 7.05 -10.52 -21.23
N GLN A 197 6.21 -9.67 -20.66
CA GLN A 197 6.64 -8.48 -19.91
C GLN A 197 6.34 -8.72 -18.44
N ALA A 198 7.34 -8.51 -17.60
CA ALA A 198 7.24 -8.73 -16.17
C ALA A 198 7.71 -7.50 -15.40
N TYR A 199 6.96 -7.17 -14.36
CA TYR A 199 7.21 -6.02 -13.51
C TYR A 199 7.20 -6.44 -12.04
N VAL A 200 8.21 -6.02 -11.29
CA VAL A 200 8.23 -6.15 -9.83
C VAL A 200 8.08 -4.75 -9.24
N ASN A 201 6.92 -4.47 -8.65
CA ASN A 201 6.58 -3.19 -8.06
C ASN A 201 6.59 -3.31 -6.53
N PRO A 202 7.57 -2.72 -5.83
CA PRO A 202 7.61 -2.80 -4.38
C PRO A 202 6.57 -1.89 -3.71
N LEU A 203 6.06 -2.34 -2.56
CA LEU A 203 5.20 -1.62 -1.63
C LEU A 203 3.87 -1.06 -2.17
N VAL A 204 3.38 -1.48 -3.33
CA VAL A 204 2.09 -1.03 -3.86
C VAL A 204 0.94 -1.30 -2.88
N SER A 205 0.95 -2.45 -2.16
CA SER A 205 -0.01 -2.76 -1.08
C SER A 205 -0.10 -1.67 0.01
N TRP A 206 0.97 -0.90 0.25
CA TRP A 206 0.98 0.17 1.26
C TRP A 206 0.16 1.39 0.82
N LEU A 207 -0.10 1.56 -0.47
CA LEU A 207 -1.02 2.57 -0.97
C LEU A 207 -2.45 2.29 -0.48
N TRP A 208 -2.88 1.02 -0.54
CA TRP A 208 -4.17 0.57 -0.05
C TRP A 208 -4.27 0.66 1.48
N LEU A 209 -3.22 0.25 2.20
CA LEU A 209 -3.14 0.44 3.65
C LEU A 209 -3.22 1.93 4.01
N GLY A 210 -2.58 2.80 3.24
CA GLY A 210 -2.69 4.25 3.38
C GLY A 210 -4.14 4.74 3.28
N GLY A 211 -4.87 4.26 2.27
CA GLY A 211 -6.31 4.52 2.11
C GLY A 211 -7.13 4.08 3.32
N ILE A 212 -6.87 2.87 3.84
CA ILE A 212 -7.54 2.36 5.05
C ILE A 212 -7.26 3.26 6.25
N PHE A 213 -6.00 3.66 6.48
CA PHE A 213 -5.67 4.58 7.57
C PHE A 213 -6.38 5.94 7.44
N MET A 214 -6.42 6.50 6.24
CA MET A 214 -7.14 7.76 6.00
C MET A 214 -8.63 7.62 6.27
N ALA A 215 -9.26 6.53 5.83
CA ALA A 215 -10.66 6.25 6.12
C ALA A 215 -10.92 6.11 7.63
N CYS A 216 -10.11 5.32 8.33
CA CYS A 216 -10.20 5.15 9.78
C CYS A 216 -10.01 6.48 10.53
N GLY A 217 -8.99 7.26 10.17
CA GLY A 217 -8.72 8.56 10.79
C GLY A 217 -9.83 9.58 10.53
N THR A 218 -10.48 9.51 9.37
CA THR A 218 -11.66 10.33 9.04
C THR A 218 -12.85 9.95 9.92
N ILE A 219 -13.13 8.65 10.08
CA ILE A 219 -14.19 8.15 10.98
C ILE A 219 -13.93 8.61 12.42
N ILE A 220 -12.69 8.51 12.91
CA ILE A 220 -12.31 8.98 14.25
C ILE A 220 -12.57 10.48 14.39
N THR A 221 -12.20 11.27 13.37
CA THR A 221 -12.35 12.73 13.38
C THR A 221 -13.82 13.16 13.37
N MET A 222 -14.67 12.47 12.61
CA MET A 222 -16.09 12.77 12.44
C MET A 222 -16.99 12.18 13.53
N TRP A 223 -16.49 11.29 14.38
CA TRP A 223 -17.29 10.70 15.44
C TRP A 223 -17.84 11.82 16.35
N PRO A 224 -19.13 11.85 16.73
CA PRO A 224 -19.69 12.95 17.50
C PRO A 224 -19.23 12.93 18.97
N ALA A 225 -18.82 14.09 19.49
CA ALA A 225 -18.31 14.21 20.85
C ALA A 225 -19.36 13.97 21.91
N ALA A 226 -18.99 13.46 23.08
CA ALA A 226 -19.95 13.29 24.18
C ALA A 226 -20.59 14.64 24.56
N ALA A 227 -19.82 15.73 24.46
CA ALA A 227 -20.33 17.10 24.62
C ALA A 227 -21.26 17.51 23.48
N GLU A 228 -20.91 17.21 22.22
CA GLU A 228 -21.76 17.47 21.05
C GLU A 228 -23.05 16.66 21.13
N ARG A 229 -22.99 15.35 21.43
CA ARG A 229 -24.16 14.48 21.67
C ARG A 229 -25.07 15.04 22.76
N ARG A 230 -24.51 15.57 23.85
CA ARG A 230 -25.29 16.21 24.92
C ARG A 230 -25.92 17.53 24.46
N ALA A 231 -25.21 18.35 23.69
CA ALA A 231 -25.73 19.58 23.12
C ALA A 231 -26.84 19.31 22.08
N THR A 232 -26.63 18.32 21.20
CA THR A 232 -27.64 17.87 20.22
C THR A 232 -28.85 17.27 20.92
N ALA A 233 -28.66 16.44 21.94
CA ALA A 233 -29.77 15.88 22.73
C ALA A 233 -30.55 16.97 23.48
N PHE A 234 -29.87 17.97 24.04
CA PHE A 234 -30.51 19.13 24.68
C PHE A 234 -31.31 19.96 23.67
N ALA A 235 -30.73 20.26 22.49
CA ALA A 235 -31.40 21.01 21.44
C ALA A 235 -32.64 20.28 20.88
N LEU A 236 -32.56 18.95 20.70
CA LEU A 236 -33.68 18.12 20.26
C LEU A 236 -34.77 17.93 21.35
N GLY A 237 -34.37 17.97 22.62
CA GLY A 237 -35.30 17.90 23.77
C GLY A 237 -36.03 19.22 24.03
N GLY A 238 -35.34 20.36 23.85
CA GLY A 238 -35.94 21.70 24.01
C GLY A 238 -36.92 22.08 22.91
N ALA A 239 -36.83 21.47 21.73
CA ALA A 239 -37.75 21.71 20.61
C ALA A 239 -39.11 20.99 20.74
N ARG A 240 -39.33 20.17 21.78
CA ARG A 240 -40.55 19.35 21.98
C ARG A 240 -41.60 19.95 22.93
N VAL A 241 -41.49 21.20 23.33
CA VAL A 241 -42.54 21.86 24.14
C VAL A 241 -43.28 22.88 23.27
N PRO A 242 -44.37 22.51 22.58
CA PRO A 242 -45.35 23.50 22.15
C PRO A 242 -46.05 24.04 23.40
N ALA A 243 -46.04 25.36 23.56
CA ALA A 243 -46.84 26.03 24.58
C ALA A 243 -48.32 25.84 24.25
N GLU A 244 -49.06 25.21 25.17
CA GLU A 244 -50.53 25.33 25.26
C GLU A 244 -50.89 26.61 26.01
#